data_AF-A0A8S9JGL1-F1
#
_entry.id   AF-A0A8S9JGL1-F1
#
_cell.length_a   1.000
_cell.length_b   1.000
_cell.length_c   1.000
_cell.angle_alpha   90.00
_cell.angle_beta   90.00
_cell.angle_gamma   90.00
#
_symmetry.space_group_name_H-M   'P 1'
#
loop_
_entity.id
_entity.type
_entity.pdbx_description
1 polymer ?
#
loop_
_entity_poly.entity_id
_entity_poly.type
_entity_poly.pdbx_seq_one_letter_code
_entity_poly.pdbx_strand_id
1 'polypeptide(L)'
;VTDKAFCVNTLTAYPPAASATSTFQAAKAALSLSISYAGKSSSFAANAANQNPNMKKQFAACKDAYATIIASIKSSAAELKESPDTANYDVIVCRDSSTIVKNLIKKNVDKDSKMLIKMTLMMEKLLAIAVGATVAVGG
;
A
#
# COMPACT_ATOMS: atom_id res chain seq x y z
N VAL A 1 12.42 -2.43 -8.23
CA VAL A 1 11.61 -3.54 -7.67
C VAL A 1 12.50 -4.71 -7.29
N THR A 2 12.32 -5.27 -6.08
CA THR A 2 13.11 -6.39 -5.56
C THR A 2 12.63 -7.75 -6.04
N ASP A 3 11.31 -7.95 -6.17
CA ASP A 3 10.70 -9.16 -6.71
C ASP A 3 10.13 -8.88 -8.12
N LYS A 4 10.93 -9.19 -9.15
CA LYS A 4 10.56 -8.90 -10.55
C LYS A 4 9.39 -9.76 -11.02
N ALA A 5 9.35 -11.04 -10.65
CA ALA A 5 8.30 -11.97 -11.08
C ALA A 5 6.95 -11.56 -10.48
N PHE A 6 6.92 -11.22 -9.18
CA PHE A 6 5.72 -10.69 -8.56
C PHE A 6 5.26 -9.38 -9.21
N CYS A 7 6.19 -8.47 -9.51
CA CYS A 7 5.88 -7.21 -10.18
C CYS A 7 5.18 -7.43 -11.54
N VAL A 8 5.79 -8.22 -12.42
CA VAL A 8 5.25 -8.52 -13.76
C VAL A 8 3.89 -9.19 -13.65
N ASN A 9 3.79 -10.26 -12.87
CA ASN A 9 2.52 -10.99 -12.70
C ASN A 9 1.40 -10.09 -12.15
N THR A 10 1.72 -9.23 -11.18
CA THR A 10 0.76 -8.32 -10.58
C THR A 10 0.27 -7.28 -11.58
N LEU A 11 1.18 -6.62 -12.31
CA LEU A 11 0.82 -5.56 -13.26
C LEU A 11 0.11 -6.12 -14.49
N THR A 12 0.53 -7.27 -15.02
CA THR A 12 -0.15 -7.93 -16.14
C THR A 12 -1.55 -8.42 -15.77
N ALA A 13 -1.77 -8.87 -14.53
CA ALA A 13 -3.09 -9.28 -14.05
C ALA A 13 -4.01 -8.09 -13.69
N TYR A 14 -3.47 -6.87 -13.57
CA TYR A 14 -4.24 -5.67 -13.23
C TYR A 14 -4.61 -4.90 -14.50
N PRO A 15 -5.90 -4.91 -14.93
CA PRO A 15 -6.27 -4.39 -16.25
C PRO A 15 -5.81 -2.96 -16.55
N PRO A 16 -5.92 -1.98 -15.62
CA PRO A 16 -5.44 -0.63 -15.89
C PRO A 16 -3.92 -0.53 -16.16
N ALA A 17 -3.11 -1.43 -15.59
CA ALA A 17 -1.69 -1.49 -15.87
C ALA A 17 -1.40 -2.27 -17.16
N ALA A 18 -2.12 -3.37 -17.40
CA ALA A 18 -1.98 -4.16 -18.63
C ALA A 18 -2.39 -3.40 -19.89
N SER A 19 -3.35 -2.49 -19.79
CA SER A 19 -3.81 -1.64 -20.91
C SER A 19 -3.05 -0.32 -21.04
N ALA A 20 -2.05 -0.06 -20.20
CA ALA A 20 -1.30 1.18 -20.23
C ALA A 20 -0.46 1.27 -21.50
N THR A 21 -0.56 2.39 -22.22
CA THR A 21 0.21 2.65 -23.46
C THR A 21 1.44 3.52 -23.22
N SER A 22 1.67 3.95 -21.98
CA SER A 22 2.86 4.70 -21.58
C SER A 22 3.32 4.35 -20.17
N THR A 23 4.60 4.59 -19.88
CA THR A 23 5.18 4.41 -18.54
C THR A 23 4.42 5.23 -17.49
N PHE A 24 4.00 6.44 -17.83
CA PHE A 24 3.22 7.29 -16.94
C PHE A 24 1.84 6.71 -16.60
N GLN A 25 1.15 6.12 -17.58
CA GLN A 25 -0.11 5.43 -17.32
C GLN A 25 0.10 4.19 -16.45
N ALA A 26 1.14 3.40 -16.73
CA ALA A 26 1.48 2.22 -15.93
C ALA A 26 1.83 2.60 -14.48
N ALA A 27 2.54 3.71 -14.28
CA ALA A 27 2.87 4.22 -12.96
C ALA A 27 1.62 4.63 -12.16
N LYS A 28 0.70 5.40 -12.77
CA LYS A 28 -0.59 5.75 -12.14
C LYS A 28 -1.44 4.51 -11.82
N ALA A 29 -1.39 3.48 -12.68
CA ALA A 29 -2.09 2.22 -12.42
C ALA A 29 -1.49 1.49 -11.20
N ALA A 30 -0.16 1.45 -11.06
CA ALA A 30 0.50 0.86 -9.89
C ALA A 30 0.17 1.59 -8.58
N LEU A 31 0.12 2.93 -8.60
CA LEU A 31 -0.33 3.75 -7.46
C LEU A 31 -1.80 3.46 -7.12
N SER A 32 -2.67 3.39 -8.13
CA SER A 32 -4.10 3.09 -7.96
C SER A 32 -4.34 1.70 -7.37
N LEU A 33 -3.58 0.69 -7.81
CA LEU A 33 -3.61 -0.64 -7.24
C LEU A 33 -3.24 -0.61 -5.74
N SER A 34 -2.20 0.14 -5.39
CA SER A 34 -1.73 0.29 -4.01
C SER A 34 -2.78 0.98 -3.13
N ILE A 35 -3.45 2.02 -3.63
CA ILE A 35 -4.58 2.68 -2.94
C ILE A 35 -5.72 1.69 -2.69
N SER A 36 -6.12 0.93 -3.71
CA SER A 36 -7.22 -0.03 -3.61
C SER A 36 -6.94 -1.09 -2.52
N TYR A 37 -5.71 -1.62 -2.52
CA TYR A 37 -5.30 -2.63 -1.56
C TYR A 37 -5.18 -2.07 -0.13
N ALA A 38 -4.65 -0.85 0.03
CA ALA A 38 -4.61 -0.16 1.31
C ALA A 38 -6.05 0.09 1.84
N GLY A 39 -6.99 0.47 0.98
CA GLY A 39 -8.40 0.61 1.32
C GLY A 39 -9.01 -0.68 1.85
N LYS A 40 -8.81 -1.81 1.14
CA LYS A 40 -9.24 -3.14 1.61
C LYS A 40 -8.65 -3.49 2.99
N SER A 41 -7.39 -3.16 3.21
CA SER A 41 -6.70 -3.42 4.47
C SER A 41 -7.21 -2.55 5.62
N SER A 42 -7.49 -1.27 5.34
CA SER A 42 -8.13 -0.35 6.27
C SER A 42 -9.52 -0.85 6.70
N SER A 43 -10.36 -1.26 5.74
CA SER A 43 -11.68 -1.83 6.03
C SER A 43 -11.60 -3.11 6.85
N PHE A 44 -10.62 -3.99 6.57
CA PHE A 44 -10.39 -5.19 7.38
C PHE A 44 -10.06 -4.82 8.83
N ALA A 45 -9.13 -3.88 9.05
CA ALA A 45 -8.76 -3.42 10.39
C ALA A 45 -9.95 -2.80 11.13
N ALA A 46 -10.79 -2.00 10.45
CA ALA A 46 -12.00 -1.45 11.04
C ALA A 46 -12.98 -2.54 11.50
N ASN A 47 -13.18 -3.58 10.68
CA ASN A 47 -14.05 -4.70 11.04
C ASN A 47 -13.49 -5.49 12.24
N ALA A 48 -12.18 -5.77 12.25
CA ALA A 48 -11.52 -6.43 13.36
C ALA A 48 -11.64 -5.63 14.67
N ALA A 49 -11.56 -4.30 14.61
CA ALA A 49 -11.76 -3.42 15.77
C ALA A 49 -13.18 -3.53 16.37
N ASN A 50 -14.19 -3.75 15.52
CA ASN A 50 -15.57 -3.93 15.97
C ASN A 50 -15.82 -5.33 16.57
N GLN A 51 -15.11 -6.34 16.07
CA GLN A 51 -15.29 -7.74 16.47
C GLN A 51 -14.46 -8.13 17.70
N ASN A 52 -13.35 -7.43 17.98
CA ASN A 52 -12.45 -7.72 19.08
C ASN A 52 -12.30 -6.53 20.04
N PRO A 53 -13.15 -6.42 21.09
CA PRO A 53 -13.11 -5.32 22.05
C PRO A 53 -11.74 -5.15 22.73
N ASN A 54 -11.04 -6.25 23.01
CA ASN A 54 -9.74 -6.24 23.70
C ASN A 54 -8.62 -5.62 22.84
N MET A 55 -8.82 -5.59 21.51
CA MET A 55 -7.84 -5.08 20.55
C MET A 55 -8.37 -3.89 19.73
N LYS A 56 -9.52 -3.34 20.12
CA LYS A 56 -10.20 -2.26 19.40
C LYS A 56 -9.27 -1.09 19.11
N LYS A 57 -8.46 -0.68 20.10
CA LYS A 57 -7.52 0.45 19.96
C LYS A 57 -6.41 0.14 18.96
N GLN A 58 -5.84 -1.06 19.02
CA GLN A 58 -4.76 -1.50 18.13
C GLN A 58 -5.25 -1.58 16.69
N PHE A 59 -6.41 -2.20 16.46
CA PHE A 59 -6.99 -2.30 15.12
C PHE A 59 -7.47 -0.95 14.56
N ALA A 60 -8.00 -0.05 15.40
CA ALA A 60 -8.30 1.32 14.99
C ALA A 60 -7.03 2.07 14.55
N ALA A 61 -5.93 1.96 15.31
CA ALA A 61 -4.66 2.56 14.92
C ALA A 61 -4.10 1.93 13.62
N CYS A 62 -4.29 0.64 13.39
CA CYS A 62 -3.96 0.01 12.11
C CYS A 62 -4.81 0.58 10.95
N LYS A 63 -6.12 0.79 11.16
CA LYS A 63 -7.00 1.42 10.17
C LYS A 63 -6.48 2.80 9.77
N ASP A 64 -6.10 3.60 10.75
CA ASP A 64 -5.60 4.96 10.55
C ASP A 64 -4.25 4.96 9.83
N ALA A 65 -3.34 4.03 10.16
CA ALA A 65 -2.08 3.85 9.44
C ALA A 65 -2.31 3.52 7.94
N TYR A 66 -3.30 2.69 7.62
CA TYR A 66 -3.68 2.46 6.22
C TYR A 66 -4.31 3.69 5.56
N ALA A 67 -5.05 4.52 6.32
CA ALA A 67 -5.57 5.78 5.80
C ALA A 67 -4.42 6.76 5.46
N THR A 68 -3.36 6.80 6.27
CA THR A 68 -2.12 7.54 5.95
C THR A 68 -1.49 7.04 4.66
N ILE A 69 -1.34 5.72 4.49
CA ILE A 69 -0.82 5.14 3.23
C ILE A 69 -1.66 5.60 2.03
N ILE A 70 -2.98 5.56 2.13
CA ILE A 70 -3.88 6.01 1.05
C ILE A 70 -3.66 7.50 0.73
N ALA A 71 -3.55 8.34 1.76
CA ALA A 71 -3.36 9.78 1.58
C ALA A 71 -2.00 10.07 0.89
N SER A 72 -0.91 9.45 1.35
CA SER A 72 0.40 9.61 0.76
C SER A 72 0.47 9.12 -0.68
N ILE A 73 -0.15 7.97 -1.01
CA ILE A 73 -0.16 7.50 -2.42
C ILE A 73 -1.03 8.40 -3.31
N LYS A 74 -2.11 9.00 -2.78
CA LYS A 74 -2.89 10.00 -3.53
C LYS A 74 -2.10 11.26 -3.79
N SER A 75 -1.32 11.73 -2.81
CA SER A 75 -0.38 12.85 -2.96
C SER A 75 0.65 12.55 -4.04
N SER A 76 1.31 11.38 -3.95
CA SER A 76 2.21 10.86 -4.98
C SER A 76 1.60 10.87 -6.38
N ALA A 77 0.36 10.38 -6.54
CA ALA A 77 -0.31 10.35 -7.83
C ALA A 77 -0.63 11.74 -8.39
N ALA A 78 -0.89 12.73 -7.52
CA ALA A 78 -1.17 14.11 -7.92
C ALA A 78 0.11 14.83 -8.38
N GLU A 79 1.22 14.61 -7.70
CA GLU A 79 2.49 15.28 -7.97
C GLU A 79 3.33 14.57 -9.05
N LEU A 80 3.01 13.32 -9.39
CA LEU A 80 3.82 12.45 -10.26
C LEU A 80 4.27 13.09 -11.58
N LYS A 81 3.50 14.02 -12.13
CA LYS A 81 3.84 14.73 -13.38
C LYS A 81 4.75 15.92 -13.15
N GLU A 82 4.59 16.61 -12.03
CA GLU A 82 5.24 17.90 -11.74
C GLU A 82 6.53 17.71 -10.95
N SER A 83 6.51 16.82 -9.96
CA SER A 83 7.67 16.45 -9.14
C SER A 83 7.68 14.94 -8.91
N PRO A 84 8.22 14.15 -9.85
CA PRO A 84 8.40 12.71 -9.68
C PRO A 84 9.20 12.34 -8.42
N ASP A 85 10.19 13.14 -8.03
CA ASP A 85 11.00 12.94 -6.81
C ASP A 85 10.15 13.05 -5.54
N THR A 86 9.30 14.09 -5.44
CA THR A 86 8.38 14.23 -4.30
C THR A 86 7.36 13.09 -4.30
N ALA A 87 6.83 12.75 -5.48
CA ALA A 87 5.92 11.63 -5.63
C ALA A 87 6.55 10.29 -5.23
N ASN A 88 7.86 10.09 -5.47
CA ASN A 88 8.59 8.92 -5.03
C ASN A 88 8.74 8.89 -3.50
N TYR A 89 9.14 10.01 -2.91
CA TYR A 89 9.28 10.16 -1.47
C TYR A 89 7.98 9.84 -0.73
N ASP A 90 6.85 10.34 -1.23
CA ASP A 90 5.51 10.05 -0.70
C ASP A 90 5.17 8.55 -0.66
N VAL A 91 5.67 7.76 -1.60
CA VAL A 91 5.50 6.30 -1.57
C VAL A 91 6.47 5.66 -0.58
N ILE A 92 7.71 6.15 -0.49
CA ILE A 92 8.72 5.60 0.42
C ILE A 92 8.27 5.71 1.89
N VAL A 93 7.73 6.86 2.30
CA VAL A 93 7.29 7.10 3.68
C VAL A 93 6.12 6.20 4.12
N CYS A 94 5.39 5.60 3.17
CA CYS A 94 4.33 4.63 3.47
C CYS A 94 4.86 3.37 4.22
N ARG A 95 6.17 3.09 4.15
CA ARG A 95 6.81 1.98 4.90
C ARG A 95 6.81 2.22 6.41
N ASP A 96 6.76 3.46 6.86
CA ASP A 96 6.65 3.78 8.28
C ASP A 96 5.28 3.37 8.80
N SER A 97 4.22 3.69 8.06
CA SER A 97 2.86 3.24 8.36
C SER A 97 2.71 1.73 8.33
N SER A 98 3.34 1.02 7.38
CA SER A 98 3.33 -0.45 7.38
C SER A 98 4.06 -1.03 8.61
N THR A 99 5.14 -0.38 9.04
CA THR A 99 5.88 -0.73 10.25
C THR A 99 5.04 -0.52 11.52
N ILE A 100 4.28 0.59 11.59
CA ILE A 100 3.32 0.85 12.67
C ILE A 100 2.30 -0.29 12.77
N VAL A 101 1.65 -0.66 11.65
CA VAL A 101 0.67 -1.77 11.64
C VAL A 101 1.29 -3.05 12.21
N LYS A 102 2.48 -3.44 11.71
CA LYS A 102 3.16 -4.65 12.20
C LYS A 102 3.46 -4.54 13.70
N ASN A 103 3.98 -3.42 14.18
CA ASN A 103 4.34 -3.27 15.59
C ASN A 103 3.14 -3.35 16.54
N LEU A 104 1.98 -2.84 16.12
CA LEU A 104 0.74 -2.88 16.91
C LEU A 104 0.21 -4.30 17.11
N ILE A 105 0.41 -5.20 16.15
CA ILE A 105 -0.27 -6.51 16.13
C ILE A 105 0.64 -7.74 16.05
N LYS A 106 1.95 -7.60 15.81
CA LYS A 106 2.87 -8.73 15.57
C LYS A 106 2.97 -9.75 16.70
N LYS A 107 2.71 -9.35 17.95
CA LYS A 107 2.78 -10.25 19.12
C LYS A 107 1.49 -11.03 19.33
N ASN A 108 0.43 -10.69 18.61
CA ASN A 108 -0.89 -11.28 18.82
C ASN A 108 -1.08 -12.51 17.93
N VAL A 109 -1.64 -13.56 18.50
CA VAL A 109 -1.80 -14.86 17.84
C VAL A 109 -3.21 -15.09 17.27
N ASP A 110 -4.11 -14.13 17.47
CA ASP A 110 -5.48 -14.17 16.96
C ASP A 110 -5.50 -14.13 15.42
N LYS A 111 -6.61 -14.62 14.87
CA LYS A 111 -6.78 -14.80 13.43
C LYS A 111 -6.69 -13.48 12.67
N ASP A 112 -7.26 -12.41 13.22
CA ASP A 112 -7.35 -11.12 12.54
C ASP A 112 -5.99 -10.42 12.54
N SER A 113 -5.25 -10.47 13.63
CA SER A 113 -3.86 -9.99 13.67
C SER A 113 -2.97 -10.72 12.66
N LYS A 114 -3.04 -12.06 12.61
CA LYS A 114 -2.28 -12.85 11.63
C LYS A 114 -2.65 -12.53 10.20
N MET A 115 -3.95 -12.36 9.92
CA MET A 115 -4.42 -11.99 8.59
C MET A 115 -3.95 -10.59 8.20
N LEU A 116 -4.07 -9.62 9.12
CA LEU A 116 -3.67 -8.24 8.86
C LEU A 116 -2.15 -8.13 8.66
N ILE A 117 -1.33 -8.90 9.39
CA ILE A 117 0.12 -9.02 9.10
C ILE A 117 0.38 -9.50 7.66
N LYS A 118 -0.31 -10.56 7.21
CA LYS A 118 -0.18 -11.04 5.82
C LYS A 118 -0.59 -9.96 4.83
N MET A 119 -1.66 -9.22 5.14
CA MET A 119 -2.09 -8.10 4.31
C MET A 119 -1.05 -6.99 4.27
N THR A 120 -0.41 -6.66 5.40
CA THR A 120 0.68 -5.68 5.46
C THR A 120 1.90 -6.11 4.66
N LEU A 121 2.30 -7.37 4.72
CA LEU A 121 3.42 -7.88 3.91
C LEU A 121 3.13 -7.78 2.40
N MET A 122 1.88 -8.05 1.98
CA MET A 122 1.46 -7.83 0.61
C MET A 122 1.47 -6.35 0.23
N MET A 123 1.00 -5.46 1.14
CA MET A 123 1.07 -4.02 0.95
C MET A 123 2.52 -3.56 0.73
N GLU A 124 3.49 -4.08 1.49
CA GLU A 124 4.91 -3.76 1.33
C GLU A 124 5.45 -4.17 -0.04
N LYS A 125 4.99 -5.30 -0.60
CA LYS A 125 5.32 -5.71 -1.97
C LYS A 125 4.71 -4.75 -3.01
N LEU A 126 3.46 -4.32 -2.81
CA LEU A 126 2.82 -3.33 -3.69
C LEU A 126 3.49 -1.96 -3.61
N LEU A 127 3.89 -1.51 -2.41
CA LEU A 127 4.68 -0.28 -2.24
C LEU A 127 6.02 -0.38 -2.97
N ALA A 128 6.67 -1.54 -3.00
CA ALA A 128 7.90 -1.72 -3.77
C ALA A 128 7.67 -1.58 -5.30
N ILE A 129 6.50 -2.01 -5.80
CA ILE A 129 6.09 -1.77 -7.19
C ILE A 129 5.82 -0.28 -7.40
N ALA A 130 5.08 0.36 -6.51
CA ALA A 130 4.77 1.79 -6.58
C ALA A 130 6.03 2.67 -6.60
N VAL A 131 7.02 2.39 -5.74
CA VAL A 131 8.34 3.07 -5.77
C VAL A 131 9.03 2.85 -7.12
N GLY A 132 9.05 1.61 -7.62
CA GLY A 132 9.64 1.35 -8.94
C GLY A 132 8.93 2.08 -10.08
N ALA A 133 7.62 2.24 -9.98
CA ALA A 133 6.79 2.96 -10.93
C ALA A 133 7.06 4.47 -10.93
N THR A 134 7.24 5.10 -9.77
CA THR A 134 7.59 6.52 -9.69
C THR A 134 9.02 6.78 -10.20
N VAL A 135 9.98 5.91 -9.89
CA VAL A 135 11.35 5.98 -10.46
C VAL A 135 11.32 5.89 -11.99
N ALA A 136 10.49 5.01 -12.56
CA ALA A 136 10.41 4.83 -14.01
C ALA A 136 9.92 6.09 -14.77
N VAL A 137 9.34 7.07 -14.06
CA VAL A 137 8.89 8.35 -14.64
C VAL A 137 9.74 9.54 -14.16
N GLY A 138 10.89 9.28 -13.56
CA GLY A 138 11.90 10.30 -13.24
C GLY A 138 12.00 10.69 -11.76
N GLY A 139 11.45 9.89 -10.84
CA GLY A 139 11.65 10.07 -9.39
C GLY A 139 12.60 9.05 -8.77
#